data_AF-A0A1Y3NFK7-F1
#
_entry.id   AF-A0A1Y3NFK7-F1
#
_cell.length_a   1.000
_cell.length_b   1.000
_cell.length_c   1.000
_cell.angle_alpha   90.00
_cell.angle_beta   90.00
_cell.angle_gamma   90.00
#
_symmetry.space_group_name_H-M   'P 1'
#
loop_
_entity.id
_entity.type
_entity.pdbx_description
1 polymer ?
#
loop_
_entity_poly.entity_id
_entity_poly.type
_entity_poly.pdbx_seq_one_letter_code
_entity_poly.pdbx_strand_id
1 'polypeptide(L)' 'MGKVHGSLARAGKVKGQTPKVDKQPKKKAKTGRAKKRILYTRRFVNTASAFGKRKMNANSA' A
#
# COMPACT_ATOMS: atom_id res chain seq x y z
N MET A 1 11.00 20.03 35.14
CA MET A 1 9.71 19.46 34.73
C MET A 1 9.24 20.19 33.49
N GLY A 2 9.46 19.58 32.30
CA GLY A 2 9.09 20.18 31.02
C GLY A 2 7.59 20.17 30.79
N LYS A 3 7.11 21.03 29.89
CA LYS A 3 5.70 21.16 29.52
C LYS A 3 5.14 19.81 29.05
N VAL A 4 4.35 19.18 29.90
CA VAL A 4 3.78 17.83 29.68
C VAL A 4 2.63 17.85 28.67
N HIS A 5 1.99 19.01 28.49
CA HIS A 5 0.79 19.18 27.66
C HIS A 5 1.00 20.25 26.57
N GLY A 6 0.91 19.81 25.32
CA GLY A 6 0.98 20.66 24.14
C GLY A 6 -0.37 21.29 23.75
N SER A 7 -0.35 22.12 22.70
CA SER A 7 -1.56 22.72 22.16
C SER A 7 -2.37 21.72 21.30
N LEU A 8 -3.68 21.68 21.51
CA LEU A 8 -4.64 20.92 20.70
C LEU A 8 -5.03 21.64 19.39
N ALA A 9 -4.60 22.90 19.20
CA ALA A 9 -5.05 23.75 18.09
C ALA A 9 -4.70 23.23 16.70
N ARG A 10 -3.75 22.30 16.58
CA ARG A 10 -3.32 21.71 15.29
C ARG A 10 -3.98 20.37 14.99
N ALA A 11 -4.96 19.94 15.77
CA ALA A 11 -5.69 18.70 15.52
C ALA A 11 -6.30 18.71 14.12
N GLY A 12 -6.08 17.64 13.35
CA GLY A 12 -6.64 17.48 12.01
C GLY A 12 -5.97 18.30 10.89
N LYS A 13 -5.00 19.19 11.18
CA LYS A 13 -4.36 20.08 10.18
C LYS A 13 -3.96 19.34 8.89
N VAL A 14 -3.26 18.22 9.02
CA VAL A 14 -2.71 17.50 7.86
C VAL A 14 -3.81 16.91 6.98
N LYS A 15 -4.83 16.29 7.58
CA LYS A 15 -5.96 15.69 6.83
C LYS A 15 -6.81 16.76 6.13
N GLY A 16 -6.95 17.94 6.74
CA GLY A 16 -7.64 19.08 6.13
C GLY A 16 -6.85 19.77 5.02
N GLN A 17 -5.51 19.75 5.09
CA GLN A 17 -4.64 20.34 4.09
C GLN A 17 -4.49 19.46 2.84
N THR A 18 -4.54 18.13 2.97
CA THR A 18 -4.42 17.22 1.83
C THR A 18 -5.65 17.31 0.92
N PRO A 19 -5.49 17.44 -0.41
CA PRO A 19 -6.62 17.43 -1.33
C PRO A 19 -7.38 16.12 -1.22
N LYS A 20 -8.72 16.19 -1.27
CA LYS A 20 -9.55 15.00 -1.26
C LYS A 20 -9.48 14.30 -2.61
N VAL A 21 -8.78 13.19 -2.67
CA VAL A 21 -8.72 12.34 -3.88
C VAL A 21 -9.73 11.20 -3.75
N ASP A 22 -10.55 11.03 -4.77
CA ASP A 22 -11.50 9.92 -4.87
C ASP A 22 -10.83 8.63 -5.34
N LYS A 23 -11.43 7.51 -4.95
CA LYS A 23 -10.91 6.19 -5.31
C LYS A 23 -11.17 5.96 -6.80
N GLN A 24 -10.12 5.66 -7.54
CA GLN A 24 -10.26 5.28 -8.93
C GLN A 24 -11.03 3.96 -9.07
N PRO A 25 -11.93 3.83 -10.07
CA PRO A 25 -12.65 2.60 -10.33
C PRO A 25 -11.65 1.49 -10.69
N LYS A 26 -11.76 0.34 -10.04
CA LYS A 26 -10.91 -0.82 -10.28
C LYS A 26 -11.74 -2.09 -10.36
N LYS A 27 -11.28 -3.03 -11.17
CA LYS A 27 -11.92 -4.35 -11.28
C LYS A 27 -11.99 -5.01 -9.90
N LYS A 28 -13.11 -5.68 -9.62
CA LYS A 28 -13.31 -6.41 -8.36
C LYS A 28 -12.17 -7.42 -8.16
N ALA A 29 -11.53 -7.37 -7.00
CA ALA A 29 -10.47 -8.32 -6.68
C ALA A 29 -11.05 -9.73 -6.56
N LYS A 30 -10.38 -10.73 -7.15
CA LYS A 30 -10.75 -12.13 -6.94
C LYS A 30 -10.51 -12.50 -5.47
N THR A 31 -11.39 -13.31 -4.91
CA THR A 31 -11.36 -13.78 -3.51
C THR A 31 -11.08 -15.29 -3.45
N GLY A 32 -10.83 -15.80 -2.23
CA GLY A 32 -10.67 -17.24 -1.96
C GLY A 32 -9.62 -17.95 -2.82
N ARG A 33 -9.99 -19.12 -3.35
CA ARG A 33 -9.12 -19.98 -4.17
C ARG A 33 -8.63 -19.28 -5.43
N ALA A 34 -9.46 -18.46 -6.07
CA ALA A 34 -9.08 -17.70 -7.26
C ALA A 34 -7.95 -16.69 -6.97
N LYS A 35 -7.98 -16.05 -5.78
CA LYS A 35 -6.88 -15.19 -5.33
C LYS A 35 -5.59 -15.97 -5.12
N LYS A 36 -5.67 -17.15 -4.50
CA LYS A 36 -4.51 -18.02 -4.24
C LYS A 36 -3.87 -18.50 -5.54
N ARG A 37 -4.66 -18.89 -6.55
CA ARG A 37 -4.17 -19.25 -7.90
C ARG A 37 -3.38 -18.10 -8.52
N ILE A 38 -3.93 -16.88 -8.54
CA ILE A 38 -3.25 -15.71 -9.09
C ILE A 38 -1.94 -15.40 -8.35
N LEU A 39 -1.93 -15.50 -7.02
CA LEU A 39 -0.72 -15.27 -6.23
C LEU A 39 0.37 -16.29 -6.53
N TYR A 40 0.01 -17.57 -6.66
CA TYR A 40 0.96 -18.63 -7.02
C TYR A 40 1.58 -18.39 -8.40
N THR A 41 0.74 -18.20 -9.42
CA THR A 41 1.20 -17.93 -10.78
C THR A 41 2.10 -16.70 -10.84
N ARG A 42 1.74 -15.61 -10.14
CA ARG A 42 2.55 -14.38 -10.12
C ARG A 42 3.87 -14.51 -9.37
N ARG A 43 3.96 -15.36 -8.33
CA ARG A 43 5.14 -15.43 -7.45
C ARG A 43 6.14 -16.52 -7.81
N PHE A 44 5.69 -17.56 -8.51
CA PHE A 44 6.47 -18.78 -8.71
C PHE A 44 6.55 -19.21 -10.17
N VAL A 45 5.45 -19.08 -10.94
CA VAL A 45 5.42 -19.55 -12.34
C VAL A 45 5.99 -18.49 -13.29
N ASN A 46 5.53 -17.25 -13.15
CA ASN A 46 5.85 -16.18 -14.13
C ASN A 46 7.02 -15.28 -13.68
N THR A 47 7.75 -15.63 -12.62
CA THR A 47 8.91 -14.85 -12.16
C THR A 47 10.19 -15.42 -12.74
N ALA A 48 10.92 -14.63 -13.52
CA ALA A 48 12.31 -14.95 -13.85
C ALA A 48 13.14 -15.02 -12.56
N SER A 49 14.05 -16.00 -12.45
CA SER A 49 15.05 -16.07 -11.39
C SER A 49 15.96 -14.85 -11.48
N ALA A 50 15.53 -13.73 -10.88
CA ALA A 50 16.37 -12.57 -10.71
C ALA A 50 17.52 -12.96 -9.76
N PHE A 51 18.77 -12.70 -10.17
CA PHE A 51 19.91 -12.80 -9.27
C PHE A 51 19.67 -11.90 -8.05
N GLY A 52 19.62 -12.49 -6.85
CA GLY A 52 19.34 -11.80 -5.59
C GLY A 52 17.98 -12.10 -4.96
N LYS A 53 17.58 -11.30 -3.95
CA LYS A 53 16.32 -11.48 -3.20
C LYS A 53 15.12 -10.92 -3.98
N ARG A 54 14.00 -11.64 -4.00
CA ARG A 54 12.76 -11.21 -4.67
C ARG A 54 12.15 -9.97 -3.99
N LYS A 55 11.84 -8.93 -4.77
CA LYS A 55 11.14 -7.72 -4.29
C LYS A 55 9.71 -7.67 -4.83
N MET A 56 8.73 -7.41 -3.95
CA MET A 56 7.33 -7.14 -4.34
C MET A 56 7.06 -5.64 -4.31
N ASN A 57 6.19 -5.15 -5.20
CA ASN A 57 5.82 -3.73 -5.30
C ASN A 57 7.03 -2.79 -5.44
N ALA A 58 7.95 -3.12 -6.35
CA ALA A 58 9.03 -2.20 -6.67
C ALA A 58 8.44 -0.98 -7.39
N ASN A 59 8.65 0.21 -6.82
CA ASN A 59 8.44 1.45 -7.55
C ASN A 59 9.63 1.66 -8.47
N SER A 60 9.39 2.27 -9.63
CA SER A 60 10.44 2.93 -10.40
C SER A 60 11.08 3.94 -9.46
N ALA A 61 12.33 3.73 -9.07
CA ALA A 61 13.10 4.75 -8.38
C ALA A 61 13.29 5.94 -9.33
#